data_AF-A0A0F8XFZ6-F1
#
_entry.id   AF-A0A0F8XFZ6-F1
#
_cell.length_a   1.000
_cell.length_b   1.000
_cell.length_c   1.000
_cell.angle_alpha   90.00
_cell.angle_beta   90.00
_cell.angle_gamma   90.00
#
_symmetry.space_group_name_H-M   'P 1'
#
loop_
_entity.id
_entity.type
_entity.pdbx_description
1 polymer ?
#
loop_
_entity_poly.entity_id
_entity_poly.type
_entity_poly.pdbx_seq_one_letter_code
_entity_poly.pdbx_strand_id
1 'polypeptide(L)'
;MRAQLLTLDHLVQLIDPQLYLHLQSADSTNFFFFFRMLLVWYKREFEWPDVLRLWETLWSDYLTSNFHLFIALAILEKHRDVIMEHLKQFDEVLKYINELSNTMDLIPILTRAESLFHRFNRAVEAIDKKNNFPTPSTHHRKPSQPSSDASKGKSPERPSSSAFSSSVNPGTSVNSGDKSEAKVISPELRELFKKDVFWKRRASIDQGHDSPALPRD
;
A
#
# COMPACT_ATOMS: atom_id res chain seq x y z
N MET A 1 1.41 -19.78 -1.65
CA MET A 1 2.44 -19.28 -2.59
C MET A 1 1.93 -18.24 -3.58
N ARG A 2 1.02 -18.54 -4.52
CA ARG A 2 0.55 -17.52 -5.50
C ARG A 2 -0.02 -16.25 -4.83
N ALA A 3 -0.85 -16.41 -3.80
CA ALA A 3 -1.39 -15.28 -3.03
C ALA A 3 -0.30 -14.44 -2.34
N GLN A 4 0.77 -15.08 -1.82
CA GLN A 4 1.89 -14.37 -1.19
C GLN A 4 2.68 -13.54 -2.20
N LEU A 5 2.91 -14.07 -3.40
CA LEU A 5 3.60 -13.34 -4.48
C LEU A 5 2.75 -12.17 -4.97
N LEU A 6 1.44 -12.36 -5.13
CA LEU A 6 0.51 -11.28 -5.48
C LEU A 6 0.41 -10.22 -4.37
N THR A 7 0.50 -10.63 -3.10
CA THR A 7 0.56 -9.68 -1.98
C THR A 7 1.86 -8.89 -1.99
N LEU A 8 2.98 -9.54 -2.31
CA LEU A 8 4.29 -8.88 -2.45
C LEU A 8 4.27 -7.89 -3.63
N ASP A 9 3.65 -8.24 -4.74
CA ASP A 9 3.45 -7.38 -5.91
C ASP A 9 2.74 -6.08 -5.54
N HIS A 10 1.57 -6.18 -4.90
CA HIS A 10 0.83 -5.03 -4.40
C HIS A 10 1.63 -4.22 -3.36
N LEU A 11 2.42 -4.90 -2.52
CA LEU A 11 3.24 -4.26 -1.49
C LEU A 11 4.36 -3.41 -2.11
N VAL A 12 5.07 -3.95 -3.11
CA VAL A 12 6.10 -3.22 -3.85
C VAL A 12 5.48 -2.04 -4.59
N GLN A 13 4.33 -2.23 -5.25
CA GLN A 13 3.62 -1.16 -5.95
C GLN A 13 3.22 0.01 -5.03
N LEU A 14 2.88 -0.27 -3.77
CA LEU A 14 2.51 0.75 -2.80
C LEU A 14 3.74 1.49 -2.23
N ILE A 15 4.82 0.76 -1.94
CA ILE A 15 5.99 1.29 -1.23
C ILE A 15 7.02 1.92 -2.17
N ASP A 16 7.30 1.28 -3.30
CA ASP A 16 8.26 1.74 -4.31
C ASP A 16 7.71 1.51 -5.74
N PRO A 17 6.91 2.45 -6.26
CA PRO A 17 6.33 2.33 -7.59
C PRO A 17 7.36 2.42 -8.72
N GLN A 18 8.53 3.05 -8.49
CA GLN A 18 9.58 3.14 -9.52
C GLN A 18 10.22 1.78 -9.75
N LEU A 19 10.56 1.10 -8.65
CA LEU A 19 11.10 -0.26 -8.70
C LEU A 19 10.10 -1.24 -9.29
N TYR A 20 8.80 -1.08 -8.97
CA TYR A 20 7.73 -1.88 -9.56
C TYR A 20 7.69 -1.74 -11.10
N LEU A 21 7.74 -0.51 -11.62
CA LEU A 21 7.70 -0.26 -13.07
C LEU A 21 8.91 -0.87 -13.78
N HIS A 22 10.09 -0.83 -13.15
CA HIS A 22 11.30 -1.46 -13.69
C HIS A 22 11.19 -2.99 -13.70
N LEU A 23 10.69 -3.59 -12.63
CA LEU A 23 10.43 -5.03 -12.61
C LEU A 23 9.34 -5.43 -13.62
N GLN A 24 8.40 -4.53 -13.90
CA GLN A 24 7.38 -4.73 -14.92
C GLN A 24 7.96 -4.69 -16.33
N SER A 25 8.86 -3.75 -16.63
CA SER A 25 9.53 -3.69 -17.93
C SER A 25 10.50 -4.86 -18.15
N ALA A 26 11.04 -5.43 -17.07
CA ALA A 26 11.90 -6.61 -17.10
C ALA A 26 11.12 -7.94 -17.11
N ASP A 27 9.80 -7.94 -17.36
CA ASP A 27 8.90 -9.11 -17.34
C ASP A 27 8.97 -9.93 -16.02
N SER A 28 9.30 -9.26 -14.93
CA SER A 28 9.63 -9.85 -13.62
C SER A 28 8.51 -9.70 -12.58
N THR A 29 7.30 -9.30 -13.00
CA THR A 29 6.13 -9.03 -12.14
C THR A 29 5.63 -10.25 -11.35
N ASN A 30 5.94 -11.47 -11.80
CA ASN A 30 5.53 -12.67 -11.08
C ASN A 30 6.36 -12.93 -9.82
N PHE A 31 7.44 -12.17 -9.58
CA PHE A 31 8.36 -12.32 -8.44
C PHE A 31 8.86 -13.76 -8.23
N PHE A 32 8.97 -14.55 -9.31
CA PHE A 32 9.41 -15.95 -9.23
C PHE A 32 10.82 -16.11 -8.63
N PHE A 33 11.65 -15.06 -8.70
CA PHE A 33 12.96 -15.04 -8.03
C PHE A 33 12.88 -15.06 -6.50
N PHE A 34 11.75 -14.66 -5.90
CA PHE A 34 11.49 -14.83 -4.45
C PHE A 34 10.86 -16.18 -4.09
N PHE A 35 10.46 -16.99 -5.07
CA PHE A 35 9.78 -18.26 -4.80
C PHE A 35 10.60 -19.18 -3.89
N ARG A 36 11.90 -19.34 -4.21
CA ARG A 36 12.84 -20.15 -3.40
C ARG A 36 12.91 -19.61 -1.98
N MET A 37 13.13 -18.31 -1.81
CA MET A 37 13.28 -17.65 -0.50
C MET A 37 12.04 -17.86 0.38
N LEU A 38 10.85 -17.66 -0.18
CA LEU A 38 9.59 -17.79 0.55
C LEU A 38 9.23 -19.26 0.85
N LEU A 39 9.56 -20.19 -0.05
CA LEU A 39 9.21 -21.61 0.11
C LEU A 39 10.00 -22.28 1.25
N VAL A 40 11.29 -21.93 1.40
CA VAL A 40 12.15 -22.49 2.46
C VAL A 40 12.40 -21.52 3.62
N TRP A 41 11.61 -20.46 3.73
CA TRP A 41 11.70 -19.48 4.82
C TRP A 41 13.12 -18.94 5.02
N TYR A 42 13.74 -18.53 3.92
CA TYR A 42 15.10 -17.96 3.85
C TYR A 42 16.23 -18.87 4.34
N LYS A 43 15.97 -20.16 4.59
CA LYS A 43 16.99 -21.13 5.04
C LYS A 43 18.21 -21.22 4.12
N ARG A 44 18.06 -20.87 2.85
CA ARG A 44 19.12 -20.94 1.82
C ARG A 44 19.79 -19.58 1.56
N GLU A 45 19.39 -18.53 2.27
CA GLU A 45 19.88 -17.16 2.06
C GLU A 45 20.78 -16.67 3.19
N PHE A 46 20.69 -17.29 4.37
CA PHE A 46 21.40 -16.90 5.57
C PHE A 46 22.17 -18.08 6.17
N GLU A 47 23.21 -17.76 6.94
CA GLU A 47 23.95 -18.72 7.74
C GLU A 47 23.06 -19.35 8.82
N TRP A 48 23.38 -20.57 9.25
CA TRP A 48 22.53 -21.33 10.17
C TRP A 48 22.13 -20.58 11.46
N PRO A 49 23.05 -19.88 12.18
CA PRO A 49 22.69 -19.13 13.38
C PRO A 49 21.70 -18.00 13.09
N ASP A 50 21.82 -17.36 11.92
CA ASP A 50 20.95 -16.27 11.49
C ASP A 50 19.57 -16.79 11.08
N VAL A 51 19.51 -17.94 10.40
CA VAL A 51 18.24 -18.59 10.08
C VAL A 51 17.43 -18.87 11.34
N LEU A 52 18.06 -19.36 12.42
CA LEU A 52 17.39 -19.62 13.69
C LEU A 52 16.81 -18.33 14.30
N ARG A 53 17.61 -17.25 14.35
CA ARG A 53 17.16 -15.94 14.85
C ARG A 53 16.03 -15.33 14.02
N LEU A 54 16.10 -15.52 12.70
CA LEU A 54 15.04 -15.10 11.79
C LEU A 54 13.75 -15.86 12.11
N TRP A 55 13.81 -17.17 12.32
CA TRP A 55 12.64 -17.99 12.64
C TRP A 55 12.04 -17.63 14.00
N GLU A 56 12.85 -17.37 15.02
CA GLU A 56 12.39 -16.83 16.31
C GLU A 56 11.60 -15.52 16.12
N THR A 57 12.12 -14.62 15.28
CA THR A 57 11.46 -13.36 14.95
C THR A 57 10.15 -13.59 14.19
N LEU A 58 10.15 -14.48 13.19
CA LEU A 58 8.95 -14.78 12.39
C LEU A 58 7.85 -15.45 13.24
N TRP A 59 8.20 -16.39 14.12
CA TRP A 59 7.23 -17.09 14.97
C TRP A 59 6.70 -16.23 16.12
N SER A 60 7.39 -15.13 16.46
CA SER A 60 6.91 -14.19 17.47
C SER A 60 5.65 -13.42 17.02
N ASP A 61 5.35 -13.38 15.71
CA ASP A 61 4.20 -12.66 15.11
C ASP A 61 4.02 -11.23 15.66
N TYR A 62 5.14 -10.58 16.00
CA TYR A 62 5.14 -9.31 16.73
C TYR A 62 4.38 -8.20 15.97
N LEU A 63 4.72 -8.00 14.69
CA LEU A 63 4.13 -6.97 13.84
C LEU A 63 2.93 -7.50 13.03
N THR A 64 3.14 -8.55 12.24
CA THR A 64 2.14 -9.16 11.36
C THR A 64 2.43 -10.65 11.15
N SER A 65 1.38 -11.44 10.92
CA SER A 65 1.48 -12.88 10.60
C SER A 65 2.18 -13.14 9.25
N ASN A 66 2.32 -12.12 8.39
CA ASN A 66 2.99 -12.24 7.10
C ASN A 66 4.31 -11.44 7.05
N PHE A 67 5.05 -11.38 8.18
CA PHE A 67 6.27 -10.59 8.28
C PHE A 67 7.37 -11.04 7.30
N HIS A 68 7.35 -12.31 6.90
CA HIS A 68 8.24 -12.84 5.87
C HIS A 68 8.16 -12.06 4.55
N LEU A 69 7.01 -11.50 4.17
CA LEU A 69 6.90 -10.67 2.95
C LEU A 69 7.65 -9.33 3.07
N PHE A 70 7.70 -8.76 4.28
CA PHE A 70 8.48 -7.56 4.54
C PHE A 70 9.99 -7.82 4.51
N ILE A 71 10.43 -9.04 4.83
CA ILE A 71 11.82 -9.46 4.64
C ILE A 71 12.18 -9.46 3.15
N ALA A 72 11.31 -10.03 2.30
CA ALA A 72 11.50 -10.00 0.84
C ALA A 72 11.58 -8.55 0.33
N LEU A 73 10.67 -7.68 0.78
CA LEU A 73 10.68 -6.27 0.42
C LEU A 73 11.96 -5.56 0.89
N ALA A 74 12.44 -5.86 2.10
CA ALA A 74 13.65 -5.26 2.64
C ALA A 74 14.91 -5.65 1.86
N ILE A 75 14.99 -6.91 1.41
CA ILE A 75 16.06 -7.37 0.51
C ILE A 75 15.97 -6.60 -0.81
N LEU A 76 14.77 -6.50 -1.39
CA LEU A 76 14.56 -5.78 -2.65
C LEU A 76 14.94 -4.29 -2.54
N GLU A 77 14.50 -3.61 -1.48
CA GLU A 77 14.82 -2.19 -1.25
C GLU A 77 16.31 -1.97 -1.02
N LYS A 78 17.00 -2.89 -0.32
CA LYS A 78 18.46 -2.80 -0.10
C LYS A 78 19.23 -2.85 -1.41
N HIS A 79 18.75 -3.62 -2.39
CA HIS A 79 19.42 -3.84 -3.66
C HIS A 79 18.80 -3.06 -4.83
N ARG A 80 17.91 -2.10 -4.55
CA ARG A 80 17.13 -1.38 -5.58
C ARG A 80 18.01 -0.72 -6.65
N ASP A 81 19.11 -0.10 -6.25
CA ASP A 81 19.95 0.68 -7.16
C ASP A 81 20.63 -0.23 -8.18
N VAL A 82 21.17 -1.36 -7.71
CA VAL A 82 21.81 -2.37 -8.58
C VAL A 82 20.79 -2.99 -9.53
N ILE A 83 19.58 -3.29 -9.03
CA ILE A 83 18.50 -3.86 -9.85
C ILE A 83 18.09 -2.89 -10.97
N MET A 84 17.86 -1.61 -10.63
CA MET A 84 17.42 -0.62 -11.61
C MET A 84 18.52 -0.24 -12.62
N GLU A 85 19.78 -0.20 -12.19
CA GLU A 85 20.89 0.22 -13.05
C GLU A 85 21.37 -0.89 -13.98
N HIS A 86 21.39 -2.14 -13.51
CA HIS A 86 22.10 -3.23 -14.19
C HIS A 86 21.23 -4.38 -14.67
N LEU A 87 20.02 -4.57 -14.14
CA LEU A 87 19.24 -5.78 -14.41
C LEU A 87 18.04 -5.41 -15.29
N LYS A 88 18.10 -5.79 -16.57
CA LYS A 88 17.06 -5.43 -17.57
C LYS A 88 16.17 -6.62 -17.93
N GLN A 89 16.64 -7.83 -17.68
CA GLN A 89 15.93 -9.06 -18.01
C GLN A 89 15.68 -9.91 -16.75
N PHE A 90 14.61 -10.72 -16.78
CA PHE A 90 14.20 -11.55 -15.65
C PHE A 90 15.29 -12.53 -15.17
N ASP A 91 16.04 -13.12 -16.09
CA ASP A 91 17.12 -14.05 -15.79
C ASP A 91 18.31 -13.39 -15.07
N GLU A 92 18.61 -12.13 -15.41
CA GLU A 92 19.62 -11.32 -14.70
C GLU A 92 19.17 -11.01 -13.27
N VAL A 93 17.91 -10.60 -13.08
CA VAL A 93 17.31 -10.37 -11.75
C VAL A 93 17.36 -11.66 -10.93
N LEU A 94 16.94 -12.78 -11.52
CA LEU A 94 16.94 -14.09 -10.88
C LEU A 94 18.35 -14.52 -10.48
N LYS A 95 19.33 -14.35 -11.36
CA LYS A 95 20.73 -14.69 -11.10
C LYS A 95 21.27 -13.85 -9.94
N TYR A 96 21.10 -12.53 -10.01
CA TYR A 96 21.57 -11.61 -8.99
C TYR A 96 21.00 -11.94 -7.61
N ILE A 97 19.67 -12.08 -7.49
CA ILE A 97 19.01 -12.41 -6.22
C ILE A 97 19.49 -13.77 -5.67
N ASN A 98 19.74 -14.75 -6.53
CA ASN A 98 20.30 -16.03 -6.09
C ASN A 98 21.75 -15.92 -5.62
N GLU A 99 22.56 -15.08 -6.26
CA GLU A 99 23.95 -14.80 -5.85
C GLU A 99 24.04 -14.05 -4.52
N LEU A 100 22.98 -13.38 -4.07
CA LEU A 100 22.92 -12.78 -2.73
C LEU A 100 22.92 -13.80 -1.58
N SER A 101 22.64 -15.07 -1.87
CA SER A 101 22.60 -16.13 -0.85
C SER A 101 23.89 -16.14 -0.01
N ASN A 102 23.75 -16.10 1.32
CA ASN A 102 24.85 -16.10 2.31
C ASN A 102 25.76 -14.85 2.29
N THR A 103 25.40 -13.80 1.54
CA THR A 103 26.14 -12.51 1.56
C THR A 103 25.43 -11.44 2.38
N MET A 104 24.26 -11.77 2.92
CA MET A 104 23.34 -10.82 3.53
C MET A 104 23.39 -10.89 5.06
N ASP A 105 23.67 -9.76 5.71
CA ASP A 105 23.56 -9.65 7.16
C ASP A 105 22.09 -9.58 7.59
N LEU A 106 21.72 -10.43 8.56
CA LEU A 106 20.35 -10.53 9.05
C LEU A 106 19.85 -9.25 9.75
N ILE A 107 20.62 -8.72 10.70
CA ILE A 107 20.16 -7.62 11.57
C ILE A 107 19.78 -6.35 10.77
N PRO A 108 20.59 -5.88 9.80
CA PRO A 108 20.20 -4.76 8.95
C PRO A 108 18.93 -5.02 8.14
N ILE A 109 18.73 -6.26 7.67
CA ILE A 109 17.53 -6.64 6.91
C ILE A 109 16.29 -6.61 7.81
N LEU A 110 16.38 -7.18 9.02
CA LEU A 110 15.27 -7.15 9.98
C LEU A 110 14.87 -5.73 10.35
N THR A 111 15.85 -4.89 10.67
CA THR A 111 15.63 -3.47 11.03
C THR A 111 14.94 -2.71 9.88
N ARG A 112 15.39 -2.96 8.65
CA ARG A 112 14.78 -2.36 7.46
C ARG A 112 13.35 -2.86 7.23
N ALA A 113 13.11 -4.16 7.38
CA ALA A 113 11.78 -4.75 7.25
C ALA A 113 10.78 -4.17 8.26
N GLU A 114 11.21 -3.95 9.51
CA GLU A 114 10.40 -3.25 10.52
C GLU A 114 10.08 -1.80 10.11
N SER A 115 11.08 -1.07 9.61
CA SER A 115 10.87 0.31 9.13
C SER A 115 9.86 0.35 7.96
N LEU A 116 9.94 -0.64 7.06
CA LEU A 116 9.05 -0.79 5.93
C LEU A 116 7.62 -1.12 6.36
N PHE A 117 7.45 -1.98 7.35
CA PHE A 117 6.14 -2.27 7.94
C PHE A 117 5.47 -1.01 8.49
N HIS A 118 6.20 -0.18 9.24
CA HIS A 118 5.63 1.06 9.78
C HIS A 118 5.31 2.09 8.68
N ARG A 119 6.15 2.19 7.65
CA ARG A 119 5.86 3.02 6.46
C ARG A 119 4.61 2.54 5.74
N PHE A 120 4.49 1.24 5.54
CA PHE A 120 3.30 0.60 4.97
C PHE A 120 2.04 0.91 5.78
N ASN A 121 2.08 0.73 7.11
CA ASN A 121 0.95 1.03 7.97
C ASN A 121 0.49 2.49 7.85
N ARG A 122 1.43 3.44 7.87
CA ARG A 122 1.12 4.87 7.69
C ARG A 122 0.52 5.17 6.32
N ALA A 123 1.04 4.56 5.25
CA ALA A 123 0.52 4.75 3.90
C ALA A 123 -0.92 4.25 3.77
N VAL A 124 -1.22 3.08 4.35
CA VAL A 124 -2.56 2.49 4.38
C VAL A 124 -3.53 3.39 5.15
N GLU A 125 -3.16 3.85 6.35
CA GLU A 125 -3.98 4.76 7.15
C GLU A 125 -4.26 6.09 6.42
N ALA A 126 -3.29 6.63 5.69
CA ALA A 126 -3.46 7.87 4.93
C ALA A 126 -4.46 7.69 3.76
N ILE A 127 -4.41 6.55 3.09
CA ILE A 127 -5.36 6.22 2.01
C ILE A 127 -6.78 6.04 2.57
N ASP A 128 -6.91 5.31 3.69
CA ASP A 128 -8.20 5.10 4.34
C ASP A 128 -8.81 6.42 4.83
N LYS A 129 -8.00 7.33 5.39
CA LYS A 129 -8.45 8.69 5.76
C LYS A 129 -8.92 9.49 4.54
N LYS A 130 -8.19 9.43 3.42
CA LYS A 130 -8.55 10.15 2.19
C LYS A 130 -9.90 9.71 1.61
N ASN A 131 -10.21 8.42 1.72
CA ASN A 131 -11.47 7.85 1.23
C ASN A 131 -12.67 8.16 2.14
N ASN A 132 -12.43 8.65 3.37
CA ASN A 132 -13.48 8.94 4.35
C ASN A 132 -13.85 10.43 4.45
N PHE A 133 -13.28 11.31 3.61
CA PHE A 133 -13.69 12.71 3.56
C PHE A 133 -15.00 12.86 2.76
N PRO A 134 -16.08 13.39 3.36
CA PRO A 134 -17.28 13.72 2.60
C PRO A 134 -16.93 14.79 1.56
N THR A 135 -17.42 14.62 0.33
CA THR A 135 -17.34 15.66 -0.70
C THR A 135 -17.89 16.97 -0.12
N PRO A 136 -17.12 18.08 -0.18
CA PRO A 136 -17.65 19.36 0.29
C PRO A 136 -18.88 19.68 -0.55
N SER A 137 -20.04 19.72 0.11
CA SER A 137 -21.28 20.14 -0.52
C SER A 137 -21.06 21.54 -1.08
N THR A 138 -20.93 21.63 -2.39
CA THR A 138 -20.97 22.90 -3.09
C THR A 138 -22.37 23.43 -2.89
N HIS A 139 -22.55 24.31 -1.89
CA HIS A 139 -23.76 25.10 -1.76
C HIS A 139 -23.95 25.87 -3.07
N HIS A 140 -24.78 25.32 -3.96
CA HIS A 140 -25.30 26.01 -5.11
C HIS A 140 -26.08 27.20 -4.57
N ARG A 141 -25.45 28.38 -4.61
CA ARG A 141 -26.10 29.64 -4.30
C ARG A 141 -27.16 29.83 -5.39
N LYS A 142 -28.39 29.45 -5.07
CA LYS A 142 -29.57 29.57 -5.93
C LYS A 142 -29.66 31.04 -6.41
N PRO A 143 -29.77 31.33 -7.70
CA PRO A 143 -29.87 32.72 -8.17
C PRO A 143 -31.19 33.31 -7.65
N SER A 144 -31.10 34.37 -6.86
CA SER A 144 -32.24 35.20 -6.52
C SER A 144 -32.68 35.95 -7.78
N GLN A 145 -33.84 35.60 -8.34
CA GLN A 145 -34.54 36.42 -9.32
C GLN A 145 -34.98 37.73 -8.65
N PRO A 146 -34.69 38.92 -9.21
CA PRO A 146 -35.41 40.13 -8.87
C PRO A 146 -36.65 40.24 -9.76
N SER A 147 -37.81 40.28 -9.12
CA SER A 147 -39.10 40.68 -9.66
C SER A 147 -39.05 42.12 -10.18
N SER A 148 -39.74 42.35 -11.30
CA SER A 148 -40.04 43.65 -11.87
C SER A 148 -40.83 44.55 -10.92
N ASP A 149 -40.35 45.77 -10.66
CA ASP A 149 -41.23 46.94 -10.65
C ASP A 149 -40.44 48.26 -10.76
N ALA A 150 -40.96 49.17 -11.57
CA ALA A 150 -40.36 50.45 -11.89
C ALA A 150 -41.02 51.57 -11.07
N SER A 151 -40.25 52.45 -10.41
CA SER A 151 -40.41 53.92 -10.48
C SER A 151 -39.48 54.75 -9.57
N LYS A 152 -38.85 55.76 -10.19
CA LYS A 152 -38.43 57.10 -9.71
C LYS A 152 -37.63 57.30 -8.40
N GLY A 153 -36.43 57.88 -8.54
CA GLY A 153 -35.76 58.66 -7.47
C GLY A 153 -34.35 59.14 -7.84
N LYS A 154 -34.07 60.44 -7.70
CA LYS A 154 -32.92 61.21 -8.22
C LYS A 154 -31.73 61.23 -7.22
N SER A 155 -30.49 61.27 -7.72
CA SER A 155 -29.17 61.27 -7.01
C SER A 155 -28.92 62.47 -6.06
N PRO A 156 -27.81 62.51 -5.27
CA PRO A 156 -26.46 62.87 -5.80
C PRO A 156 -25.21 62.15 -5.20
N GLU A 157 -24.08 62.33 -5.90
CA GLU A 157 -22.68 61.86 -5.71
C GLU A 157 -21.99 62.26 -4.38
N ARG A 158 -20.92 61.62 -3.85
CA ARG A 158 -19.47 61.58 -4.27
C ARG A 158 -18.63 60.91 -3.12
N PRO A 159 -17.28 60.69 -3.17
CA PRO A 159 -16.33 60.20 -4.18
C PRO A 159 -15.56 58.90 -3.80
N SER A 160 -14.98 58.29 -4.85
CA SER A 160 -13.78 57.43 -5.00
C SER A 160 -12.92 56.98 -3.79
N SER A 161 -12.72 55.66 -3.71
CA SER A 161 -11.40 55.07 -3.42
C SER A 161 -11.18 53.82 -4.28
N SER A 162 -10.17 53.90 -5.13
CA SER A 162 -9.62 52.88 -6.03
C SER A 162 -9.03 51.69 -5.27
N ALA A 163 -9.46 50.47 -5.61
CA ALA A 163 -8.66 49.26 -5.42
C ALA A 163 -8.81 48.37 -6.66
N PHE A 164 -7.66 48.09 -7.26
CA PHE A 164 -7.43 47.47 -8.56
C PHE A 164 -7.86 46.00 -8.56
N SER A 165 -8.76 45.61 -9.47
CA SER A 165 -9.06 44.21 -9.76
C SER A 165 -8.13 43.69 -10.85
N SER A 166 -7.16 42.86 -10.51
CA SER A 166 -6.46 42.05 -11.50
C SER A 166 -7.30 40.81 -11.81
N SER A 167 -8.16 40.95 -12.80
CA SER A 167 -8.82 39.84 -13.47
C SER A 167 -7.76 39.03 -14.21
N VAL A 168 -7.49 37.80 -13.78
CA VAL A 168 -6.69 36.83 -14.51
C VAL A 168 -7.61 35.71 -14.98
N ASN A 169 -8.01 35.77 -16.25
CA ASN A 169 -8.42 34.59 -16.98
C ASN A 169 -7.14 33.90 -17.50
N PRO A 170 -7.06 32.58 -17.33
CA PRO A 170 -6.74 31.71 -18.47
C PRO A 170 -7.86 30.67 -18.57
N GLY A 171 -8.50 30.51 -19.72
CA GLY A 171 -7.81 30.11 -20.93
C GLY A 171 -7.83 28.58 -20.95
N THR A 172 -8.82 28.07 -21.67
CA THR A 172 -9.07 26.68 -22.06
C THR A 172 -7.78 25.85 -22.23
N SER A 173 -7.59 24.84 -21.39
CA SER A 173 -6.61 23.77 -21.62
C SER A 173 -7.29 22.41 -21.51
N VAL A 174 -7.52 21.83 -22.69
CA VAL A 174 -7.38 20.41 -23.04
C VAL A 174 -7.69 19.41 -21.91
N ASN A 175 -8.84 18.76 -22.07
CA ASN A 175 -9.28 17.61 -21.30
C ASN A 175 -8.40 16.39 -21.64
N SER A 176 -7.20 16.34 -21.06
CA SER A 176 -6.37 15.13 -21.03
C SER A 176 -6.89 14.25 -19.91
N GLY A 177 -7.57 13.17 -20.26
CA GLY A 177 -8.05 12.19 -19.32
C GLY A 177 -6.89 11.56 -18.54
N ASP A 178 -6.70 11.98 -17.30
CA ASP A 178 -5.96 11.21 -16.32
C ASP A 178 -6.99 10.58 -15.37
N LYS A 179 -7.38 9.34 -15.71
CA LYS A 179 -8.02 8.43 -14.77
C LYS A 179 -6.98 8.12 -13.69
N SER A 180 -6.87 9.01 -12.71
CA SER A 180 -6.29 8.67 -11.42
C SER A 180 -7.24 7.66 -10.78
N GLU A 181 -7.02 6.37 -11.12
CA GLU A 181 -7.63 5.25 -10.42
C GLU A 181 -7.48 5.53 -8.92
N ALA A 182 -8.62 5.67 -8.25
CA ALA A 182 -8.63 5.77 -6.81
C ALA A 182 -7.76 4.62 -6.29
N LYS A 183 -6.68 4.94 -5.58
CA LYS A 183 -5.71 3.97 -5.06
C LYS A 183 -6.40 3.16 -3.97
N VAL A 184 -7.30 2.26 -4.39
CA VAL A 184 -8.05 1.34 -3.55
C VAL A 184 -7.03 0.30 -3.12
N ILE A 185 -6.72 0.29 -1.82
CA ILE A 185 -5.86 -0.75 -1.25
C ILE A 185 -6.48 -2.10 -1.56
N SER A 186 -5.72 -2.94 -2.23
CA SER A 186 -6.15 -4.26 -2.63
C SER A 186 -6.48 -5.13 -1.40
N PRO A 187 -7.47 -6.02 -1.49
CA PRO A 187 -7.95 -6.82 -0.36
C PRO A 187 -6.83 -7.67 0.27
N GLU A 188 -5.83 -8.07 -0.51
CA GLU A 188 -4.67 -8.84 -0.04
C GLU A 188 -3.77 -8.03 0.90
N LEU A 189 -3.61 -6.72 0.63
CA LEU A 189 -2.87 -5.83 1.53
C LEU A 189 -3.60 -5.58 2.85
N ARG A 190 -4.93 -5.61 2.83
CA ARG A 190 -5.74 -5.52 4.07
C ARG A 190 -5.65 -6.81 4.89
N GLU A 191 -5.53 -7.95 4.24
CA GLU A 191 -5.32 -9.24 4.90
C GLU A 191 -3.96 -9.30 5.62
N LEU A 192 -2.96 -8.56 5.13
CA LEU A 192 -1.67 -8.41 5.79
C LEU A 192 -1.76 -7.81 7.22
N PHE A 193 -2.83 -7.06 7.52
CA PHE A 193 -3.11 -6.54 8.87
C PHE A 193 -3.89 -7.50 9.76
N LYS A 194 -4.53 -8.52 9.19
CA LYS A 194 -5.21 -9.54 9.99
C LYS A 194 -4.15 -10.41 10.63
N LYS A 195 -3.88 -10.16 11.91
CA LYS A 195 -3.18 -11.12 12.76
C LYS A 195 -4.04 -12.39 12.80
N ASP A 196 -3.68 -13.41 12.03
CA ASP A 196 -4.36 -14.70 12.12
C ASP A 196 -3.76 -15.44 13.31
N VAL A 197 -4.32 -15.12 14.46
CA VAL A 197 -3.91 -15.64 15.74
C VAL A 197 -4.27 -17.14 15.78
N PHE A 198 -3.27 -18.01 15.64
CA PHE A 198 -3.49 -19.46 15.49
C PHE A 198 -4.30 -20.10 16.63
N TRP A 199 -4.29 -19.51 17.84
CA TRP A 199 -5.11 -19.98 18.97
C TRP A 199 -6.59 -19.59 18.87
N LYS A 200 -6.94 -18.57 18.09
CA LYS A 200 -8.33 -18.09 17.94
C LYS A 200 -9.16 -19.01 17.03
N ARG A 201 -8.52 -19.68 16.06
CA ARG A 201 -9.16 -20.65 15.15
C ARG A 201 -9.63 -21.93 15.86
N ARG A 202 -8.97 -22.30 16.97
CA ARG A 202 -9.37 -23.46 17.80
C ARG A 202 -10.62 -23.19 18.65
N ALA A 203 -10.83 -21.94 19.09
CA ALA A 203 -12.00 -21.60 19.91
C ALA A 203 -13.33 -21.64 19.11
N SER A 204 -13.28 -21.40 17.80
CA SER A 204 -14.46 -21.43 16.94
C SER A 204 -14.90 -22.84 16.49
N ILE A 205 -14.03 -23.84 16.59
CA ILE A 205 -14.35 -25.23 16.20
C ILE A 205 -15.09 -25.96 17.35
N ASP A 206 -14.88 -25.55 18.59
CA ASP A 206 -15.44 -26.22 19.78
C ASP A 206 -16.86 -25.72 20.18
N GLN A 207 -17.42 -24.72 19.49
CA GLN A 207 -18.77 -24.21 19.77
C GLN A 207 -19.86 -24.76 18.84
N GLY A 208 -19.53 -25.74 17.99
CA GLY A 208 -20.44 -26.24 16.94
C GLY A 208 -20.94 -27.68 17.11
N HIS A 209 -20.74 -28.33 18.26
CA HIS A 209 -21.31 -29.66 18.49
C HIS A 209 -22.48 -29.59 19.47
N ASP A 210 -23.67 -29.44 18.88
CA ASP A 210 -24.96 -29.71 19.51
C ASP A 210 -24.90 -30.98 20.37
N SER A 211 -25.25 -30.84 21.64
CA SER A 211 -25.55 -31.96 22.52
C SER A 211 -26.87 -32.59 22.08
N PRO A 212 -26.95 -33.89 21.72
CA PRO A 212 -28.23 -34.54 21.59
C PRO A 212 -28.81 -34.79 22.99
N ALA A 213 -30.02 -34.26 23.21
CA ALA A 213 -30.81 -34.51 24.40
C ALA A 213 -31.03 -36.02 24.61
N LEU A 214 -30.65 -36.54 25.77
CA LEU A 214 -31.01 -37.88 26.21
C LEU A 214 -32.52 -37.92 26.56
N PRO A 215 -33.28 -38.94 26.12
CA PRO A 215 -34.65 -39.12 26.57
C PRO A 215 -34.65 -39.57 28.03
N ARG A 216 -35.54 -38.98 28.81
CA ARG A 216 -35.86 -39.43 30.17
C ARG A 216 -36.67 -40.73 30.08
N ASP A 217 -36.17 -41.77 30.72
CA ASP A 217 -36.96 -42.86 31.31
C ASP A 217 -36.47 -43.07 32.75
#